data_AF-A0A146LWT7-F1
#
_entry.id   AF-A0A146LWT7-F1
#
_cell.length_a   1.000
_cell.length_b   1.000
_cell.length_c   1.000
_cell.angle_alpha   90.00
_cell.angle_beta   90.00
_cell.angle_gamma   90.00
#
_symmetry.space_group_name_H-M   'P 1'
#
loop_
_entity.id
_entity.type
_entity.pdbx_description
1 polymer ?
#
loop_
_entity_poly.entity_id
_entity_poly.type
_entity_poly.pdbx_seq_one_letter_code
_entity_poly.pdbx_strand_id
1 'polypeptide(L)'
;MQAPFSARVSALSSFKSKGRTIDLCKSFGPVLVQVKRTYDRFMQNQLQSIHDCRGSRKSKCGILPFVSNFEVFSRTAEQIFKDTSRRADLDKWYVRLLSAMFEAIPTIASDHPKTPPEVVKMENFHHLFDLLSQLKIVVLDSQRKEAKQKYNESLKAYVTRYFGRPLEKLNLFFEGVQAKVGQGVKESEISYQMAFSKQELRKVIKEYPGKEVKRGLDHLYKKVEKHLSEEENLLQVVWRAMQEEFIQQYKYIEDLIQRCYPGAMISLEFSIEDILQFFSEIARSH
;
A
#
# COMPACT_ATOMS: atom_id res chain seq x y z
N MET A 1 -26.50 -51.91 -64.52
CA MET A 1 -25.31 -52.44 -63.84
C MET A 1 -24.58 -51.28 -63.17
N GLN A 2 -24.49 -51.32 -61.84
CA GLN A 2 -23.60 -50.59 -60.94
C GLN A 2 -23.45 -49.05 -61.06
N ALA A 3 -24.06 -48.34 -60.11
CA ALA A 3 -23.57 -47.04 -59.68
C ALA A 3 -22.07 -47.15 -59.31
N PRO A 4 -21.23 -46.15 -59.62
CA PRO A 4 -19.79 -46.27 -59.47
C PRO A 4 -19.44 -46.39 -57.99
N PHE A 5 -18.71 -47.45 -57.66
CA PHE A 5 -18.20 -47.82 -56.33
C PHE A 5 -17.46 -46.66 -55.61
N SER A 6 -17.01 -45.66 -56.37
CA SER A 6 -16.31 -44.45 -55.91
C SER A 6 -17.18 -43.49 -55.06
N ALA A 7 -18.49 -43.36 -55.33
CA ALA A 7 -19.36 -42.42 -54.59
C ALA A 7 -19.79 -42.94 -53.20
N ARG A 8 -19.76 -44.26 -52.97
CA ARG A 8 -20.07 -44.86 -51.66
C ARG A 8 -18.90 -44.76 -50.68
N VAL A 9 -17.65 -44.80 -51.15
CA VAL A 9 -16.45 -44.76 -50.29
C VAL A 9 -16.18 -43.35 -49.73
N SER A 10 -16.46 -42.30 -50.49
CA SER A 10 -16.36 -40.90 -50.04
C SER A 10 -17.48 -40.47 -49.08
N ALA A 11 -18.71 -40.98 -49.28
CA ALA A 11 -19.79 -40.81 -48.32
C ALA A 11 -19.52 -41.56 -47.00
N LEU A 12 -18.97 -42.78 -47.08
CA LEU A 12 -18.55 -43.57 -45.91
C LEU A 12 -17.37 -42.94 -45.16
N SER A 13 -16.38 -42.35 -45.84
CA SER A 13 -15.26 -41.67 -45.17
C SER A 13 -15.69 -40.36 -44.48
N SER A 14 -16.61 -39.61 -45.10
CA SER A 14 -17.25 -38.42 -44.50
C SER A 14 -18.16 -38.78 -43.32
N PHE A 15 -18.91 -39.89 -43.41
CA PHE A 15 -19.72 -40.41 -42.29
C PHE A 15 -18.86 -40.98 -41.15
N LYS A 16 -17.73 -41.65 -41.45
CA LYS A 16 -16.78 -42.17 -40.45
C LYS A 16 -15.97 -41.04 -39.82
N SER A 17 -15.73 -39.95 -40.54
CA SER A 17 -15.15 -38.70 -40.01
C SER A 17 -16.15 -38.00 -39.10
N LYS A 18 -17.40 -37.74 -39.55
CA LYS A 18 -18.48 -37.17 -38.72
C LYS A 18 -18.81 -38.02 -37.50
N GLY A 19 -18.89 -39.35 -37.65
CA GLY A 19 -19.11 -40.29 -36.54
C GLY A 19 -17.99 -40.26 -35.52
N ARG A 20 -16.72 -40.30 -35.95
CA ARG A 20 -15.57 -40.14 -35.06
C ARG A 20 -15.53 -38.76 -34.38
N THR A 21 -15.86 -37.69 -35.10
CA THR A 21 -15.98 -36.34 -34.51
C THR A 21 -17.11 -36.28 -33.49
N ILE A 22 -18.25 -36.92 -33.74
CA ILE A 22 -19.37 -37.01 -32.79
C ILE A 22 -18.99 -37.83 -31.56
N ASP A 23 -18.27 -38.94 -31.72
CA ASP A 23 -17.82 -39.78 -30.60
C ASP A 23 -16.72 -39.10 -29.77
N LEU A 24 -15.83 -38.33 -30.42
CA LEU A 24 -14.88 -37.44 -29.75
C LEU A 24 -15.61 -36.34 -28.99
N CYS A 25 -16.60 -35.67 -29.59
CA CYS A 25 -17.40 -34.64 -28.92
C CYS A 25 -18.20 -35.21 -27.72
N LYS A 26 -18.76 -36.42 -27.85
CA LYS A 26 -19.46 -37.11 -26.75
C LYS A 26 -18.52 -37.53 -25.62
N SER A 27 -17.25 -37.85 -25.93
CA SER A 27 -16.25 -38.25 -24.94
C SER A 27 -15.60 -37.05 -24.25
N PHE A 28 -15.25 -36.00 -25.01
CA PHE A 28 -14.58 -34.80 -24.49
C PHE A 28 -15.56 -33.78 -23.90
N GLY A 29 -16.82 -33.74 -24.33
CA GLY A 29 -17.84 -32.83 -23.80
C GLY A 29 -18.01 -32.94 -22.28
N PRO A 30 -18.26 -34.14 -21.72
CA PRO A 30 -18.34 -34.35 -20.27
C PRO A 30 -17.05 -33.98 -19.53
N VAL A 31 -15.88 -34.26 -20.14
CA VAL A 31 -14.57 -33.89 -19.56
C VAL A 31 -14.42 -32.38 -19.48
N LEU A 32 -14.76 -31.63 -20.53
CA LEU A 32 -14.72 -30.17 -20.53
C LEU A 32 -15.68 -29.56 -19.49
N VAL A 33 -16.87 -30.14 -19.34
CA VAL A 33 -17.83 -29.73 -18.29
C VAL A 33 -17.24 -30.00 -16.89
N GLN A 34 -16.61 -31.16 -16.69
CA GLN A 34 -16.01 -31.51 -15.41
C GLN A 34 -14.81 -30.61 -15.09
N VAL A 35 -13.95 -30.31 -16.06
CA VAL A 35 -12.83 -29.36 -15.91
C VAL A 35 -13.35 -27.99 -15.50
N LYS A 36 -14.40 -27.48 -16.16
CA LYS A 36 -15.00 -26.19 -15.79
C LYS A 36 -15.55 -26.22 -14.35
N ARG A 37 -16.31 -27.27 -13.98
CA ARG A 37 -16.86 -27.41 -12.62
C ARG A 37 -15.76 -27.46 -11.55
N THR A 38 -14.67 -28.17 -11.84
CA THR A 38 -13.52 -28.25 -10.94
C THR A 38 -12.81 -26.90 -10.81
N TYR A 39 -12.64 -26.18 -11.93
CA TYR A 39 -12.10 -24.83 -11.94
C TYR A 39 -12.97 -23.86 -11.11
N ASP A 40 -14.28 -23.81 -11.37
CA ASP A 40 -15.19 -22.93 -10.63
C ASP A 40 -15.21 -23.26 -9.13
N ARG A 41 -15.15 -24.55 -8.77
CA ARG A 41 -15.03 -24.98 -7.37
C ARG A 41 -13.72 -24.52 -6.76
N PHE A 42 -12.61 -24.66 -7.46
CA PHE A 42 -11.31 -24.19 -6.98
C PHE A 42 -11.34 -22.68 -6.73
N MET A 43 -11.89 -21.89 -7.67
CA MET A 43 -11.97 -20.44 -7.51
C MET A 43 -12.89 -20.02 -6.37
N GLN A 44 -14.02 -20.73 -6.16
CA GLN A 44 -14.87 -20.51 -4.98
C GLN A 44 -14.12 -20.83 -3.68
N ASN A 45 -13.30 -21.89 -3.65
CA ASN A 45 -12.51 -22.21 -2.46
C ASN A 45 -11.47 -21.12 -2.18
N GLN A 46 -10.84 -20.54 -3.21
CA GLN A 46 -9.93 -19.39 -3.04
C GLN A 46 -10.69 -18.20 -2.45
N LEU A 47 -11.87 -17.89 -2.98
CA LEU A 47 -12.71 -16.81 -2.46
C LEU A 47 -13.11 -17.03 -1.00
N GLN A 48 -13.55 -18.24 -0.66
CA GLN A 48 -13.91 -18.60 0.71
C GLN A 48 -12.70 -18.49 1.65
N SER A 49 -11.51 -18.88 1.20
CA SER A 49 -10.28 -18.75 2.01
C SER A 49 -9.93 -17.30 2.37
N ILE A 50 -10.30 -16.33 1.52
CA ILE A 50 -10.13 -14.90 1.81
C ILE A 50 -11.09 -14.49 2.93
N HIS A 51 -12.36 -14.89 2.83
CA HIS A 51 -13.39 -14.55 3.82
C HIS A 51 -13.16 -15.23 5.18
N ASP A 52 -12.63 -16.46 5.18
CA ASP A 52 -12.35 -17.23 6.39
C ASP A 52 -11.01 -16.85 7.02
N CYS A 53 -10.14 -16.15 6.28
CA CYS A 53 -8.85 -15.74 6.78
C CYS A 53 -9.02 -14.87 8.03
N ARG A 54 -8.26 -15.22 9.06
CA ARG A 54 -8.08 -14.42 10.26
C ARG A 54 -6.58 -14.19 10.43
N GLY A 55 -6.19 -12.98 10.79
CA GLY A 55 -4.78 -12.66 11.04
C GLY A 55 -4.20 -13.53 12.17
N SER A 56 -2.94 -13.94 12.02
CA SER A 56 -2.22 -14.66 13.07
C SER A 56 -2.12 -13.80 14.33
N ARG A 57 -2.84 -14.15 15.40
CA ARG A 57 -2.79 -13.38 16.65
C ARG A 57 -1.49 -13.56 17.44
N LYS A 58 -0.67 -14.54 17.07
CA LYS A 58 0.53 -14.94 17.84
C LYS A 58 1.79 -14.17 17.44
N SER A 59 1.89 -13.72 16.19
CA SER A 59 3.08 -13.09 15.60
C SER A 59 2.77 -11.70 15.06
N LYS A 60 3.78 -11.00 14.50
CA LYS A 60 3.52 -9.88 13.60
C LYS A 60 2.74 -10.40 12.38
N CYS A 61 1.89 -9.55 11.81
CA CYS A 61 1.27 -9.80 10.52
C CYS A 61 2.16 -9.20 9.43
N GLY A 62 2.69 -10.05 8.56
CA GLY A 62 3.28 -9.64 7.28
C GLY A 62 2.27 -9.77 6.16
N ILE A 63 2.70 -10.29 5.01
CA ILE A 63 1.82 -10.56 3.87
C ILE A 63 0.79 -11.64 4.23
N LEU A 64 -0.48 -11.32 3.98
CA LEU A 64 -1.57 -12.22 4.30
C LEU A 64 -1.54 -13.45 3.38
N PRO A 65 -1.86 -14.66 3.88
CA PRO A 65 -1.74 -15.88 3.09
C PRO A 65 -2.52 -15.85 1.77
N PHE A 66 -3.69 -15.21 1.74
CA PHE A 66 -4.45 -15.10 0.49
C PHE A 66 -3.82 -14.15 -0.53
N VAL A 67 -3.02 -13.17 -0.10
CA VAL A 67 -2.31 -12.24 -0.99
C VAL A 67 -1.14 -12.98 -1.64
N SER A 68 -0.32 -13.68 -0.86
CA SER A 68 0.79 -14.48 -1.40
C SER A 68 0.29 -15.65 -2.27
N ASN A 69 -0.79 -16.33 -1.86
CA ASN A 69 -1.42 -17.36 -2.69
C ASN A 69 -1.93 -16.79 -4.02
N PHE A 70 -2.48 -15.57 -4.01
CA PHE A 70 -2.94 -14.90 -5.22
C PHE A 70 -1.79 -14.55 -6.16
N GLU A 71 -0.63 -14.12 -5.63
CA GLU A 71 0.57 -13.93 -6.44
C GLU A 71 0.94 -15.21 -7.19
N VAL A 72 1.12 -16.32 -6.46
CA VAL A 72 1.53 -17.60 -7.07
C VAL A 72 0.50 -18.08 -8.09
N PHE A 73 -0.78 -18.01 -7.72
CA PHE A 73 -1.90 -18.37 -8.60
C PHE A 73 -1.92 -17.53 -9.87
N SER A 74 -1.87 -16.20 -9.73
CA SER A 74 -2.01 -15.28 -10.86
C SER A 74 -0.86 -15.41 -11.85
N ARG A 75 0.39 -15.53 -11.38
CA ARG A 75 1.56 -15.78 -12.26
C ARG A 75 1.39 -17.07 -13.06
N THR A 76 0.93 -18.14 -12.41
CA THR A 76 0.71 -19.44 -13.08
C THR A 76 -0.46 -19.37 -14.07
N ALA A 77 -1.58 -18.76 -13.66
CA ALA A 77 -2.77 -18.64 -14.49
C ALA A 77 -2.50 -17.77 -15.74
N GLU A 78 -1.73 -16.69 -15.61
CA GLU A 78 -1.32 -15.86 -16.76
C GLU A 78 -0.43 -16.62 -17.76
N GLN A 79 0.37 -17.59 -17.32
CA GLN A 79 1.15 -18.43 -18.25
C GLN A 79 0.27 -19.42 -19.04
N ILE A 80 -0.83 -19.88 -18.44
CA ILE A 80 -1.69 -20.93 -19.02
C ILE A 80 -2.81 -20.33 -19.88
N PHE A 81 -3.43 -19.24 -19.43
CA PHE A 81 -4.72 -18.78 -19.97
C PHE A 81 -4.61 -17.60 -20.95
N LYS A 82 -3.43 -16.99 -21.12
CA LYS A 82 -3.21 -15.73 -21.86
C LYS A 82 -3.94 -15.66 -23.20
N ASP A 83 -3.79 -16.71 -24.02
CA ASP A 83 -4.30 -16.75 -25.39
C ASP A 83 -5.45 -17.77 -25.55
N THR A 84 -6.13 -18.09 -24.45
CA THR A 84 -7.19 -19.11 -24.44
C THR A 84 -8.59 -18.49 -24.50
N SER A 85 -9.56 -19.23 -25.04
CA SER A 85 -10.98 -18.82 -25.03
C SER A 85 -11.59 -18.74 -23.62
N ARG A 86 -10.87 -19.18 -22.59
CA ARG A 86 -11.29 -19.15 -21.17
C ARG A 86 -10.83 -17.89 -20.44
N ARG A 87 -10.11 -16.98 -21.12
CA ARG A 87 -9.60 -15.74 -20.53
C ARG A 87 -10.68 -14.92 -19.83
N ALA A 88 -11.83 -14.76 -20.47
CA ALA A 88 -12.96 -13.99 -19.92
C ALA A 88 -13.53 -14.59 -18.62
N ASP A 89 -13.44 -15.90 -18.42
CA ASP A 89 -13.86 -16.55 -17.17
C ASP A 89 -12.84 -16.23 -16.05
N LEU A 90 -11.54 -16.26 -16.35
CA LEU A 90 -10.47 -15.90 -15.40
C LEU A 90 -10.52 -14.42 -15.00
N ASP A 91 -10.74 -13.53 -15.95
CA ASP A 91 -10.85 -12.09 -15.72
C ASP A 91 -11.97 -11.75 -14.72
N LYS A 92 -13.14 -12.40 -14.86
CA LYS A 92 -14.25 -12.24 -13.90
C LYS A 92 -13.87 -12.71 -12.50
N TRP A 93 -13.12 -13.80 -12.41
CA TRP A 93 -12.66 -14.32 -11.13
C TRP A 93 -11.62 -13.43 -10.48
N TYR A 94 -10.67 -12.86 -11.24
CA TYR A 94 -9.71 -11.92 -10.68
C TYR A 94 -10.37 -10.70 -10.04
N VAL A 95 -11.35 -10.11 -10.73
CA VAL A 95 -12.11 -8.97 -10.18
C VAL A 95 -12.77 -9.38 -8.85
N ARG A 96 -13.44 -10.53 -8.80
CA ARG A 96 -14.10 -11.01 -7.57
C ARG A 96 -13.13 -11.28 -6.43
N LEU A 97 -12.00 -11.95 -6.71
CA LEU A 97 -10.99 -12.25 -5.70
C LEU A 97 -10.36 -10.97 -5.14
N LEU A 98 -9.95 -10.03 -6.01
CA LEU A 98 -9.36 -8.77 -5.56
C LEU A 98 -10.36 -7.91 -4.78
N SER A 99 -11.62 -7.83 -5.21
CA SER A 99 -12.65 -7.14 -4.42
C SER A 99 -12.75 -7.71 -3.01
N ALA A 100 -12.79 -9.04 -2.85
CA ALA A 100 -12.83 -9.67 -1.53
C ALA A 100 -11.55 -9.40 -0.71
N MET A 101 -10.38 -9.38 -1.34
CA MET A 101 -9.12 -9.04 -0.65
C MET A 101 -9.12 -7.59 -0.14
N PHE A 102 -9.62 -6.66 -0.94
CA PHE A 102 -9.66 -5.23 -0.60
C PHE A 102 -10.60 -4.95 0.58
N GLU A 103 -11.62 -5.78 0.78
CA GLU A 103 -12.51 -5.76 1.94
C GLU A 103 -11.91 -6.48 3.17
N ALA A 104 -11.23 -7.61 2.94
CA ALA A 104 -10.65 -8.42 4.01
C ALA A 104 -9.43 -7.75 4.67
N ILE A 105 -8.54 -7.13 3.89
CA ILE A 105 -7.30 -6.51 4.40
C ILE A 105 -7.59 -5.47 5.50
N PRO A 106 -8.46 -4.46 5.31
CA PRO A 106 -8.75 -3.48 6.36
C PRO A 106 -9.39 -4.09 7.61
N THR A 107 -10.24 -5.11 7.43
CA THR A 107 -10.92 -5.82 8.52
C THR A 107 -9.88 -6.53 9.39
N ILE A 108 -9.00 -7.33 8.76
CA ILE A 108 -7.93 -8.04 9.46
C ILE A 108 -6.93 -7.08 10.11
N ALA A 109 -6.60 -5.98 9.42
CA ALA A 109 -5.70 -4.96 9.94
C ALA A 109 -6.23 -4.31 11.24
N SER A 110 -7.54 -4.08 11.31
CA SER A 110 -8.18 -3.45 12.48
C SER A 110 -8.23 -4.40 13.68
N ASP A 111 -8.39 -5.70 13.44
CA ASP A 111 -8.49 -6.73 14.47
C ASP A 111 -7.13 -7.25 14.97
N HIS A 112 -6.01 -6.84 14.35
CA HIS A 112 -4.71 -7.42 14.63
C HIS A 112 -4.05 -6.83 15.89
N PRO A 113 -3.70 -7.64 16.91
CA PRO A 113 -3.31 -7.12 18.22
C PRO A 113 -1.86 -6.61 18.31
N LYS A 114 -0.97 -7.00 17.38
CA LYS A 114 0.49 -6.79 17.52
C LYS A 114 1.13 -5.94 16.42
N THR A 115 0.43 -5.73 15.32
CA THR A 115 0.95 -5.01 14.15
C THR A 115 0.04 -3.82 13.91
N PRO A 116 0.57 -2.60 13.74
CA PRO A 116 -0.23 -1.44 13.42
C PRO A 116 -1.15 -1.68 12.20
N PRO A 117 -2.43 -1.28 12.25
CA PRO A 117 -3.34 -1.45 11.11
C PRO A 117 -2.81 -0.80 9.83
N GLU A 118 -2.11 0.33 9.96
CA GLU A 118 -1.51 1.04 8.83
C GLU A 118 -0.39 0.21 8.18
N VAL A 119 0.40 -0.54 8.96
CA VAL A 119 1.46 -1.42 8.42
C VAL A 119 0.87 -2.60 7.67
N VAL A 120 -0.13 -3.28 8.25
CA VAL A 120 -0.79 -4.43 7.60
C VAL A 120 -1.38 -4.00 6.25
N LYS A 121 -2.10 -2.87 6.21
CA LYS A 121 -2.65 -2.33 4.97
C LYS A 121 -1.55 -1.93 4.00
N MET A 122 -0.52 -1.20 4.46
CA MET A 122 0.56 -0.71 3.62
C MET A 122 1.32 -1.84 2.93
N GLU A 123 1.77 -2.86 3.67
CA GLU A 123 2.53 -4.00 3.10
C GLU A 123 1.67 -4.78 2.10
N ASN A 124 0.43 -5.13 2.47
CA ASN A 124 -0.41 -5.95 1.61
C ASN A 124 -0.88 -5.20 0.34
N PHE A 125 -1.21 -3.90 0.44
CA PHE A 125 -1.57 -3.11 -0.74
C PHE A 125 -0.36 -2.75 -1.61
N HIS A 126 0.84 -2.59 -1.03
CA HIS A 126 2.07 -2.46 -1.79
C HIS A 126 2.34 -3.71 -2.62
N HIS A 127 2.28 -4.88 -1.98
CA HIS A 127 2.49 -6.17 -2.63
C HIS A 127 1.50 -6.40 -3.78
N LEU A 128 0.20 -6.14 -3.56
CA LEU A 128 -0.81 -6.22 -4.62
C LEU A 128 -0.55 -5.22 -5.75
N PHE A 129 -0.15 -3.98 -5.44
CA PHE A 129 0.17 -2.98 -6.46
C PHE A 129 1.36 -3.39 -7.32
N ASP A 130 2.44 -3.88 -6.71
CA ASP A 130 3.63 -4.36 -7.43
C ASP A 130 3.28 -5.54 -8.34
N LEU A 131 2.62 -6.56 -7.79
CA LEU A 131 2.15 -7.71 -8.55
C LEU A 131 1.31 -7.30 -9.77
N LEU A 132 0.28 -6.48 -9.57
CA LEU A 132 -0.61 -6.06 -10.67
C LEU A 132 0.13 -5.19 -11.69
N SER A 133 1.15 -4.44 -11.27
CA SER A 133 2.00 -3.63 -12.16
C SER A 133 2.93 -4.49 -13.02
N GLN A 134 3.36 -5.64 -12.50
CA GLN A 134 4.16 -6.62 -13.24
C GLN A 134 3.31 -7.42 -14.23
N LEU A 135 2.13 -7.90 -13.81
CA LEU A 135 1.25 -8.71 -14.65
C LEU A 135 0.60 -7.92 -15.80
N LYS A 136 0.33 -6.62 -15.60
CA LYS A 136 -0.27 -5.72 -16.61
C LYS A 136 -1.58 -6.24 -17.21
N ILE A 137 -2.43 -6.82 -16.37
CA ILE A 137 -3.74 -7.33 -16.76
C ILE A 137 -4.72 -6.17 -16.91
N VAL A 138 -5.20 -5.93 -18.14
CA VAL A 138 -6.04 -4.76 -18.50
C VAL A 138 -7.32 -4.67 -17.65
N VAL A 139 -8.02 -5.78 -17.44
CA VAL A 139 -9.27 -5.78 -16.64
C VAL A 139 -9.06 -5.38 -15.18
N LEU A 140 -7.82 -5.43 -14.69
CA LEU A 140 -7.46 -5.12 -13.31
C LEU A 140 -6.84 -3.72 -13.14
N ASP A 141 -6.91 -2.88 -14.17
CA ASP A 141 -6.34 -1.53 -14.11
C ASP A 141 -6.97 -0.65 -13.02
N SER A 142 -8.28 -0.81 -12.75
CA SER A 142 -8.95 -0.15 -11.64
C SER A 142 -8.39 -0.61 -10.29
N GLN A 143 -8.28 -1.92 -10.09
CA GLN A 143 -7.78 -2.53 -8.86
C GLN A 143 -6.31 -2.17 -8.63
N ARG A 144 -5.50 -2.09 -9.68
CA ARG A 144 -4.11 -1.64 -9.60
C ARG A 144 -4.03 -0.19 -9.09
N LYS A 145 -4.84 0.72 -9.64
CA LYS A 145 -4.89 2.12 -9.20
C LYS A 145 -5.38 2.23 -7.75
N GLU A 146 -6.39 1.45 -7.39
CA GLU A 146 -6.94 1.42 -6.05
C GLU A 146 -5.94 0.85 -5.03
N ALA A 147 -5.20 -0.22 -5.37
CA ALA A 147 -4.11 -0.75 -4.54
C ALA A 147 -3.06 0.33 -4.25
N LYS A 148 -2.62 1.05 -5.31
CA LYS A 148 -1.67 2.17 -5.17
C LYS A 148 -2.21 3.26 -4.24
N GLN A 149 -3.49 3.61 -4.40
CA GLN A 149 -4.14 4.62 -3.57
C GLN A 149 -4.16 4.17 -2.09
N LYS A 150 -4.66 2.97 -1.80
CA LYS A 150 -4.75 2.44 -0.43
C LYS A 150 -3.37 2.25 0.22
N TYR A 151 -2.37 1.87 -0.56
CA TYR A 151 -0.97 1.85 -0.14
C TYR A 151 -0.51 3.25 0.31
N ASN A 152 -0.67 4.27 -0.54
CA ASN A 152 -0.25 5.65 -0.23
C ASN A 152 -1.03 6.24 0.96
N GLU A 153 -2.34 5.98 1.05
CA GLU A 153 -3.17 6.39 2.18
C GLU A 153 -2.68 5.75 3.50
N SER A 154 -2.32 4.47 3.46
CA SER A 154 -1.82 3.74 4.62
C SER A 154 -0.42 4.22 5.03
N LEU A 155 0.47 4.49 4.06
CA LEU A 155 1.78 5.09 4.30
C LEU A 155 1.63 6.47 4.96
N LYS A 156 0.78 7.33 4.41
CA LYS A 156 0.51 8.66 4.97
C LYS A 156 -0.06 8.56 6.38
N ALA A 157 -1.04 7.69 6.60
CA ALA A 157 -1.62 7.46 7.92
C ALA A 157 -0.58 6.94 8.93
N TYR A 158 0.31 6.04 8.50
CA TYR A 158 1.40 5.53 9.34
C TYR A 158 2.36 6.66 9.74
N VAL A 159 2.80 7.47 8.77
CA VAL A 159 3.66 8.63 9.04
C VAL A 159 2.96 9.59 10.01
N THR A 160 1.74 10.03 9.73
CA THR A 160 0.99 10.93 10.63
C THR A 160 0.87 10.38 12.06
N ARG A 161 0.59 9.07 12.21
CA ARG A 161 0.39 8.44 13.52
C ARG A 161 1.68 8.24 14.31
N TYR A 162 2.75 7.79 13.65
CA TYR A 162 3.98 7.35 14.33
C TYR A 162 5.10 8.39 14.29
N PHE A 163 5.17 9.22 13.25
CA PHE A 163 6.04 10.39 13.21
C PHE A 163 5.50 11.50 14.12
N GLY A 164 4.18 11.73 14.07
CA GLY A 164 3.49 12.66 14.94
C GLY A 164 4.00 14.10 14.80
N ARG A 165 4.33 14.72 15.94
CA ARG A 165 4.83 16.10 16.06
C ARG A 165 6.22 16.09 16.72
N PRO A 166 7.32 15.82 16.00
CA PRO A 166 8.68 15.77 16.56
C PRO A 166 9.09 17.05 17.30
N LEU A 167 8.46 18.19 16.99
CA LEU A 167 8.66 19.48 17.65
C LEU A 167 7.41 19.91 18.45
N GLU A 168 6.85 19.01 19.27
CA GLU A 168 5.55 19.18 19.94
C GLU A 168 5.34 20.53 20.64
N LYS A 169 6.24 20.97 21.52
CA LYS A 169 6.13 22.24 22.24
C LYS A 169 6.21 23.44 21.31
N LEU A 170 7.02 23.35 20.26
CA LEU A 170 7.11 24.39 19.23
C LEU A 170 5.82 24.46 18.41
N ASN A 171 5.24 23.30 18.05
CA ASN A 171 3.94 23.21 17.41
C ASN A 171 2.83 23.81 18.31
N LEU A 172 2.80 23.47 19.61
CA LEU A 172 1.84 24.03 20.57
C LEU A 172 1.99 25.56 20.71
N PHE A 173 3.22 26.06 20.73
CA PHE A 173 3.48 27.50 20.73
C PHE A 173 2.88 28.17 19.50
N PHE A 174 3.12 27.61 18.30
CA PHE A 174 2.60 28.17 17.06
C PHE A 174 1.09 27.98 16.87
N GLU A 175 0.48 26.93 17.41
CA GLU A 175 -0.98 26.82 17.50
C GLU A 175 -1.57 27.94 18.35
N GLY A 176 -0.93 28.29 19.46
CA GLY A 176 -1.29 29.45 20.28
C GLY A 176 -1.15 30.79 19.52
N VAL A 177 -0.07 30.95 18.76
CA VAL A 177 0.12 32.10 17.86
C VAL A 177 -1.01 32.18 16.84
N GLN A 178 -1.33 31.08 16.15
CA GLN A 178 -2.40 31.03 15.16
C GLN A 178 -3.77 31.32 15.77
N ALA A 179 -4.04 30.84 16.99
CA ALA A 179 -5.27 31.17 17.70
C ALA A 179 -5.38 32.68 17.98
N LYS A 180 -4.27 33.37 18.31
CA LYS A 180 -4.23 34.82 18.47
C LYS A 180 -4.43 35.57 17.15
N VAL A 181 -3.82 35.09 16.07
CA VAL A 181 -4.06 35.63 14.73
C VAL A 181 -5.54 35.49 14.34
N GLY A 182 -6.15 34.32 14.62
CA GLY A 182 -7.58 34.09 14.42
C GLY A 182 -8.51 34.98 15.26
N GLN A 183 -8.02 35.52 16.38
CA GLN A 183 -8.72 36.51 17.21
C GLN A 183 -8.58 37.95 16.67
N GLY A 184 -7.90 38.16 15.53
CA GLY A 184 -7.74 39.45 14.87
C GLY A 184 -6.42 40.18 15.19
N VAL A 185 -5.50 39.54 15.92
CA VAL A 185 -4.14 40.09 16.12
C VAL A 185 -3.36 39.97 14.80
N LYS A 186 -2.75 41.06 14.33
CA LYS A 186 -1.93 41.00 13.12
C LYS A 186 -0.69 40.15 13.37
N GLU A 187 -0.26 39.39 12.36
CA GLU A 187 0.92 38.51 12.46
C GLU A 187 2.17 39.28 12.92
N SER A 188 2.41 40.47 12.36
CA SER A 188 3.52 41.35 12.75
C SER A 188 3.48 41.83 14.21
N GLU A 189 2.30 41.80 14.85
CA GLU A 189 2.09 42.26 16.21
C GLU A 189 2.17 41.13 17.25
N ILE A 190 2.27 39.87 16.82
CA ILE A 190 2.37 38.70 17.71
C ILE A 190 3.55 38.84 18.66
N SER A 191 4.67 39.39 18.20
CA SER A 191 5.87 39.58 19.03
C SER A 191 5.68 40.48 20.25
N TYR A 192 4.61 41.29 20.30
CA TYR A 192 4.23 42.12 21.44
C TYR A 192 3.32 41.41 22.44
N GLN A 193 2.76 40.25 22.09
CA GLN A 193 1.96 39.44 23.00
C GLN A 193 2.88 38.78 24.02
N MET A 194 2.67 39.04 25.32
CA MET A 194 3.57 38.58 26.39
C MET A 194 3.82 37.06 26.35
N ALA A 195 2.76 36.26 26.12
CA ALA A 195 2.84 34.80 26.02
C ALA A 195 3.53 34.28 24.75
N PHE A 196 3.67 35.12 23.72
CA PHE A 196 4.26 34.77 22.43
C PHE A 196 5.38 35.73 22.05
N SER A 197 6.07 36.30 23.03
CA SER A 197 7.14 37.27 22.79
C SER A 197 8.35 36.62 22.11
N LYS A 198 9.25 37.44 21.55
CA LYS A 198 10.54 36.98 20.99
C LYS A 198 11.34 36.15 22.00
N GLN A 199 11.27 36.49 23.28
CA GLN A 199 11.98 35.79 24.35
C GLN A 199 11.36 34.41 24.59
N GLU A 200 10.04 34.29 24.61
CA GLU A 200 9.35 33.01 24.77
C GLU A 200 9.61 32.09 23.58
N LEU A 201 9.55 32.60 22.34
CA LEU A 201 9.92 31.81 21.17
C LEU A 201 11.36 31.26 21.26
N ARG A 202 12.33 32.10 21.65
CA ARG A 202 13.73 31.65 21.83
C ARG A 202 13.85 30.59 22.93
N LYS A 203 13.04 30.64 23.99
CA LYS A 203 13.03 29.59 25.04
C LYS A 203 12.55 28.26 24.47
N VAL A 204 11.43 28.26 23.73
CA VAL A 204 10.87 27.04 23.14
C VAL A 204 11.81 26.43 22.11
N ILE A 205 12.48 27.24 21.27
CA ILE A 205 13.47 26.75 20.29
C ILE A 205 14.64 26.03 20.98
N LYS A 206 15.15 26.57 22.10
CA LYS A 206 16.26 25.97 22.86
C LYS A 206 15.96 24.59 23.44
N GLU A 207 14.70 24.20 23.51
CA GLU A 207 14.31 22.85 23.93
C GLU A 207 14.56 21.78 22.87
N TYR A 208 14.87 22.19 21.63
CA TYR A 208 15.09 21.30 20.49
C TYR A 208 16.49 21.46 19.89
N PRO A 209 17.57 21.24 20.66
CA PRO A 209 18.91 21.22 20.10
C PRO A 209 19.02 20.06 19.10
N GLY A 210 19.79 20.25 18.02
CA GLY A 210 19.89 19.26 16.93
C GLY A 210 20.28 17.85 17.40
N LYS A 211 21.08 17.74 18.48
CA LYS A 211 21.44 16.46 19.09
C LYS A 211 20.25 15.70 19.67
N GLU A 212 19.33 16.39 20.37
CA GLU A 212 18.12 15.76 20.93
C GLU A 212 17.14 15.39 19.82
N VAL A 213 17.01 16.23 18.79
CA VAL A 213 16.22 15.92 17.58
C VAL A 213 16.75 14.65 16.91
N LYS A 214 18.05 14.59 16.63
CA LYS A 214 18.69 13.39 16.04
C LYS A 214 18.49 12.15 16.90
N ARG A 215 18.62 12.29 18.23
CA ARG A 215 18.35 11.18 19.17
C ARG A 215 16.90 10.71 19.07
N GLY A 216 15.93 11.62 19.02
CA GLY A 216 14.51 11.27 18.82
C GLY A 216 14.28 10.50 17.51
N LEU A 217 14.92 10.94 16.42
CA LEU A 217 14.86 10.28 15.12
C LEU A 217 15.45 8.86 15.15
N ASP A 218 16.57 8.62 15.85
CA ASP A 218 17.15 7.27 15.98
C ASP A 218 16.21 6.29 16.71
N HIS A 219 15.53 6.75 17.78
CA HIS A 219 14.53 5.93 18.46
C HIS A 219 13.33 5.64 17.56
N LEU A 220 12.91 6.62 16.77
CA LEU A 220 11.83 6.44 15.82
C LEU A 220 12.20 5.43 14.73
N TYR A 221 13.42 5.50 14.18
CA TYR A 221 13.91 4.55 13.19
C TYR A 221 13.81 3.10 13.70
N LYS A 222 14.35 2.83 14.89
CA LYS A 222 14.28 1.51 15.56
C LYS A 222 12.84 1.06 15.80
N LYS A 223 11.92 1.99 16.06
CA LYS A 223 10.49 1.68 16.24
C LYS A 223 9.84 1.31 14.91
N VAL A 224 10.15 2.02 13.84
CA VAL A 224 9.64 1.73 12.49
C VAL A 224 10.15 0.38 12.00
N GLU A 225 11.45 0.13 12.12
CA GLU A 225 12.07 -1.16 11.82
C GLU A 225 11.37 -2.32 12.55
N LYS A 226 11.03 -2.13 13.84
CA LYS A 226 10.28 -3.13 14.60
C LYS A 226 8.85 -3.34 14.14
N HIS A 227 8.19 -2.37 13.52
CA HIS A 227 6.81 -2.55 13.07
C HIS A 227 6.72 -3.26 11.72
N LEU A 228 7.63 -2.93 10.80
CA LEU A 228 7.64 -3.46 9.45
C LEU A 228 8.16 -4.91 9.40
N SER A 229 7.73 -5.63 8.37
CA SER A 229 8.31 -6.91 7.97
C SER A 229 9.49 -6.72 7.01
N GLU A 230 10.37 -7.71 6.96
CA GLU A 230 11.52 -7.72 6.05
C GLU A 230 11.13 -8.05 4.60
N GLU A 231 9.95 -8.63 4.38
CA GLU A 231 9.51 -9.16 3.07
C GLU A 231 9.42 -8.08 1.99
N GLU A 232 8.85 -6.91 2.31
CA GLU A 232 8.56 -5.86 1.32
C GLU A 232 9.63 -4.75 1.25
N ASN A 233 10.67 -4.79 2.09
CA ASN A 233 11.75 -3.79 2.12
C ASN A 233 11.26 -2.32 2.21
N LEU A 234 10.12 -2.07 2.86
CA LEU A 234 9.49 -0.75 2.92
C LEU A 234 10.14 0.24 3.88
N LEU A 235 11.10 -0.21 4.70
CA LEU A 235 11.75 0.62 5.72
C LEU A 235 12.31 1.92 5.13
N GLN A 236 13.05 1.83 4.03
CA GLN A 236 13.65 3.00 3.38
C GLN A 236 12.59 3.93 2.77
N VAL A 237 11.49 3.38 2.26
CA VAL A 237 10.39 4.17 1.70
C VAL A 237 9.67 4.95 2.80
N VAL A 238 9.35 4.28 3.91
CA VAL A 238 8.74 4.91 5.09
C VAL A 238 9.67 5.96 5.70
N TRP A 239 10.97 5.67 5.78
CA TRP A 239 11.95 6.59 6.32
C TRP A 239 12.08 7.87 5.48
N ARG A 240 12.05 7.75 4.14
CA ARG A 240 11.99 8.90 3.24
C ARG A 240 10.70 9.70 3.40
N ALA A 241 9.55 9.03 3.52
CA ALA A 241 8.29 9.72 3.76
C ALA A 241 8.28 10.50 5.10
N MET A 242 8.90 9.96 6.14
CA MET A 242 9.11 10.65 7.42
C MET A 242 10.07 11.84 7.29
N GLN A 243 11.13 11.72 6.48
CA GLN A 243 12.03 12.84 6.19
C GLN A 243 11.28 13.99 5.51
N GLU A 244 10.51 13.68 4.47
CA GLU A 244 9.72 14.67 3.74
C GLU A 244 8.71 15.37 4.65
N GLU A 245 8.01 14.62 5.49
CA GLU A 245 7.09 15.17 6.49
C GLU A 245 7.80 16.12 7.47
N PHE A 246 8.98 15.74 7.97
CA PHE A 246 9.72 16.63 8.88
C PHE A 246 10.16 17.92 8.18
N ILE A 247 10.66 17.82 6.94
CA ILE A 247 11.05 18.99 6.16
C ILE A 247 9.84 19.91 5.92
N GLN A 248 8.65 19.35 5.66
CA GLN A 248 7.42 20.14 5.52
C GLN A 248 7.07 20.88 6.81
N GLN A 249 7.09 20.19 7.95
CA GLN A 249 6.83 20.81 9.27
C GLN A 249 7.87 21.89 9.61
N TYR A 250 9.15 21.64 9.33
CA TYR A 250 10.22 22.62 9.51
C TYR A 250 9.98 23.89 8.69
N LYS A 251 9.69 23.73 7.39
CA LYS A 251 9.42 24.86 6.48
C LYS A 251 8.21 25.67 6.94
N TYR A 252 7.16 25.00 7.39
CA TYR A 252 5.97 25.65 7.93
C TYR A 252 6.27 26.48 9.18
N ILE A 253 7.08 25.95 10.10
CA ILE A 253 7.50 26.66 11.31
C ILE A 253 8.38 27.88 10.97
N GLU A 254 9.36 27.71 10.08
CA GLU A 254 10.22 28.81 9.62
C GLU A 254 9.40 29.92 8.93
N ASP A 255 8.40 29.57 8.12
CA ASP A 255 7.47 30.55 7.53
C ASP A 255 6.69 31.33 8.61
N LEU A 256 6.18 30.64 9.64
CA LEU A 256 5.51 31.29 10.77
C LEU A 256 6.46 32.21 11.57
N ILE A 257 7.72 31.80 11.76
CA ILE A 257 8.73 32.65 12.42
C ILE A 257 8.93 33.93 11.61
N GLN A 258 9.09 33.81 10.28
CA GLN A 258 9.31 34.95 9.40
C GLN A 258 8.14 35.94 9.40
N ARG A 259 6.90 35.43 9.38
CA ARG A 259 5.68 36.26 9.37
C ARG A 259 5.37 36.89 10.72
N CYS A 260 5.52 36.15 11.81
CA CYS A 260 5.12 36.59 13.15
C CYS A 260 6.23 37.34 13.91
N TYR A 261 7.50 37.19 13.51
CA TYR A 261 8.66 37.77 14.20
C TYR A 261 9.62 38.47 13.21
N PRO A 262 9.13 39.42 12.38
CA PRO A 262 9.96 40.08 11.39
C PRO A 262 11.13 40.84 12.03
N GLY A 263 12.31 40.75 11.40
CA GLY A 263 13.54 41.41 11.86
C GLY A 263 14.09 40.89 13.20
N ALA A 264 13.52 39.82 13.76
CA ALA A 264 13.98 39.27 15.05
C ALA A 264 15.27 38.45 14.94
N MET A 265 15.68 38.06 13.73
CA MET A 265 16.79 37.13 13.48
C MET A 265 16.69 35.90 14.40
N ILE A 266 15.51 35.28 14.39
CA ILE A 266 15.24 34.02 15.09
C ILE A 266 15.14 32.95 14.00
N SER A 267 15.86 31.85 14.20
CA SER A 267 15.80 30.65 13.37
C SER A 267 15.94 29.44 14.29
N LEU A 268 15.60 28.26 13.77
CA LEU A 268 15.91 27.01 14.46
C LEU A 268 17.43 26.77 14.53
N GLU A 269 17.88 26.00 15.54
CA GLU A 269 19.30 25.70 15.77
C GLU A 269 19.89 24.71 14.75
N PHE A 270 19.06 24.15 13.89
CA PHE A 270 19.42 23.22 12.83
C PHE A 270 18.75 23.62 11.53
N SER A 271 19.40 23.29 10.42
CA SER A 271 18.97 23.58 9.05
C SER A 271 18.30 22.37 8.41
N ILE A 272 17.75 22.56 7.21
CA ILE A 272 17.27 21.44 6.37
C ILE A 272 18.43 20.49 6.02
N GLU A 273 19.64 21.01 5.80
CA GLU A 273 20.83 20.18 5.53
C GLU A 273 21.16 19.28 6.72
N ASP A 274 21.05 19.79 7.94
CA ASP A 274 21.22 18.99 9.16
C ASP A 274 20.15 17.89 9.26
N ILE A 275 18.88 18.19 8.94
CA ILE A 275 17.81 17.17 8.91
C ILE A 275 18.16 16.07 7.91
N LEU A 276 18.55 16.44 6.68
CA LEU A 276 18.94 15.47 5.65
C LEU A 276 20.10 14.60 6.14
N GLN A 277 21.10 15.22 6.78
CA GLN A 277 22.25 14.53 7.35
C GLN A 277 21.83 13.58 8.48
N PHE A 278 20.95 14.00 9.39
CA PHE A 278 20.47 13.15 10.49
C PHE A 278 19.80 11.88 9.96
N PHE A 279 18.86 12.02 9.01
CA PHE A 279 18.17 10.88 8.42
C PHE A 279 19.12 9.97 7.65
N SER A 280 20.07 10.53 6.90
CA SER A 280 21.06 9.76 6.15
C SER A 280 22.01 8.99 7.07
N GLU A 281 22.47 9.61 8.16
CA GLU A 281 23.38 8.97 9.11
C GLU A 281 22.68 7.85 9.87
N ILE A 282 21.44 8.08 10.31
CA ILE A 282 20.63 7.05 10.98
C ILE A 282 20.41 5.86 10.04
N ALA A 283 19.99 6.09 8.79
CA ALA A 283 19.77 5.02 7.82
C ALA A 283 21.05 4.26 7.41
N ARG A 284 22.24 4.86 7.59
CA ARG A 284 23.54 4.19 7.35
C ARG A 284 24.08 3.45 8.57
N SER A 285 23.57 3.75 9.76
CA SER A 285 24.07 3.21 11.03
C SER A 285 23.34 1.93 11.45
N HIS A 286 22.28 1.57 10.73
CA HIS A 286 21.48 0.35 10.87
C HIS A 286 21.48 -0.39 9.53
#